data_AF-A0AAE3QHQ9-F1
#
_entry.id   AF-A0AAE3QHQ9-F1
#
_cell.length_a   1.000
_cell.length_b   1.000
_cell.length_c   1.000
_cell.angle_alpha   90.00
_cell.angle_beta   90.00
_cell.angle_gamma   90.00
#
_symmetry.space_group_name_H-M   'P 1'
#
loop_
_entity.id
_entity.type
_entity.pdbx_description
1 polymer ?
#
loop_
_entity_poly.entity_id
_entity_poly.type
_entity_poly.pdbx_seq_one_letter_code
_entity_poly.pdbx_strand_id
1 'polypeptide(L)'
;MKQYFYLFGFILSSFCGNAQIAFQAERQSWLQKAELYKPKLVESEKHPLYLVNLVQDATAFQGWKAVKSAPLDTLYQTSIKKRSGVVADFGEHLTGYVSFSLQAIWGTSDAPARLKLTFGEVPSELATPFDPYPGGLSRAWLQDEVITVMEVPATITIPRRMAFRYVKIELLGASNYFDFHISDLVCKATTSVPAMPSALASGTSEQIAAIDKVGLLTLKECMQTVYEDGPKRDRRLWIGDLYLESLANEYSFRNFDLTKRCLYLLAGLAQNDGYLHSNVFETPEPHPQAGAPFLFDYSLLYNVTLKEYLRATNDRETALDLWPIAKKQMENPKKYMDPYGVFDAATAAKNRWWLFVDWKNDLDRTAAIQGIIIYSMKNTYELAKQLGKESEVAELPEMIKKMTDGARKRMYDKKMGVFVSGPNRQISYASQIWMILSGVATKSEARNALKKLQTEKDVVRPGGPYLYHYYIEALIQSGLSDMAKQALLTYWGGMIQKGADTFWEVYDPSDDKISPYGFYPINSYCHAWSCTPVYFIRKYADIFQK
;
A
#
# COMPACT_ATOMS: atom_id res chain seq x y z
N MET A 1 50.97 -9.94 51.12
CA MET A 1 51.89 -9.46 50.06
C MET A 1 51.18 -8.33 49.32
N LYS A 2 51.82 -7.16 49.24
CA LYS A 2 51.26 -5.89 48.75
C LYS A 2 50.81 -5.97 47.28
N GLN A 3 49.72 -5.29 46.90
CA GLN A 3 49.81 -4.14 45.97
C GLN A 3 48.48 -3.38 45.83
N TYR A 4 48.59 -2.07 45.98
CA TYR A 4 47.60 -1.05 45.68
C TYR A 4 47.47 -0.87 44.17
N PHE A 5 46.27 -0.65 43.64
CA PHE A 5 46.08 0.08 42.40
C PHE A 5 44.92 1.08 42.53
N TYR A 6 45.21 2.28 42.05
CA TYR A 6 44.47 3.53 42.22
C TYR A 6 43.15 3.53 41.45
N LEU A 7 42.09 4.01 42.12
CA LEU A 7 40.80 4.34 41.52
C LEU A 7 40.91 5.73 40.86
N PHE A 8 40.99 5.79 39.52
CA PHE A 8 40.78 7.04 38.78
C PHE A 8 39.29 7.16 38.44
N GLY A 9 38.60 8.06 39.12
CA GLY A 9 37.24 8.46 38.79
C GLY A 9 37.24 9.30 37.51
N PHE A 10 36.80 8.72 36.39
CA PHE A 10 36.28 9.49 35.26
C PHE A 10 34.78 9.71 35.49
N ILE A 11 34.44 10.91 35.98
CA ILE A 11 33.07 11.42 35.87
C ILE A 11 32.88 11.81 34.41
N LEU A 12 32.40 10.89 33.58
CA LEU A 12 31.70 11.25 32.35
C LEU A 12 30.31 11.73 32.77
N SER A 13 30.19 13.02 33.03
CA SER A 13 28.92 13.73 33.01
C SER A 13 28.36 13.62 31.60
N SER A 14 27.57 12.57 31.37
CA SER A 14 26.69 12.47 30.23
C SER A 14 25.65 13.57 30.39
N PHE A 15 25.90 14.74 29.82
CA PHE A 15 24.85 15.71 29.52
C PHE A 15 23.95 15.11 28.44
N CYS A 16 23.14 14.12 28.82
CA CYS A 16 21.88 13.88 28.15
C CYS A 16 21.00 15.07 28.52
N GLY A 17 21.10 16.15 27.74
CA GLY A 17 20.03 17.14 27.72
C GLY A 17 18.74 16.37 27.47
N ASN A 18 17.78 16.45 28.40
CA ASN A 18 16.44 15.92 28.20
C ASN A 18 15.87 16.61 26.96
N ALA A 19 16.03 15.99 25.79
CA ALA A 19 15.37 16.42 24.59
C ALA A 19 13.87 16.29 24.87
N GLN A 20 13.18 17.43 24.96
CA GLN A 20 11.75 17.46 25.23
C GLN A 20 11.02 16.70 24.12
N ILE A 21 10.33 15.63 24.49
CA ILE A 21 9.54 14.83 23.54
C ILE A 21 8.31 15.66 23.16
N ALA A 22 8.18 16.00 21.87
CA ALA A 22 7.06 16.77 21.36
C ALA A 22 5.74 16.02 21.59
N PHE A 23 4.72 16.69 22.12
CA PHE A 23 3.40 16.11 22.39
C PHE A 23 3.39 14.95 23.40
N GLN A 24 4.34 14.93 24.36
CA GLN A 24 4.46 13.81 25.31
C GLN A 24 3.15 13.54 26.07
N ALA A 25 2.39 14.58 26.43
CA ALA A 25 1.12 14.43 27.15
C ALA A 25 0.01 13.86 26.25
N GLU A 26 -0.03 14.29 24.99
CA GLU A 26 -1.08 13.94 24.03
C GLU A 26 -0.87 12.54 23.43
N ARG A 27 0.37 12.10 23.21
CA ARG A 27 0.67 10.81 22.57
C ARG A 27 0.01 9.61 23.24
N GLN A 28 0.02 9.58 24.58
CA GLN A 28 -0.61 8.49 25.32
C GLN A 28 -2.13 8.48 25.11
N SER A 29 -2.76 9.65 25.14
CA SER A 29 -4.19 9.80 24.82
C SER A 29 -4.50 9.38 23.38
N TRP A 30 -3.66 9.79 22.42
CA TRP A 30 -3.82 9.39 21.01
C TRP A 30 -3.68 7.87 20.81
N LEU A 31 -2.73 7.20 21.47
CA LEU A 31 -2.61 5.74 21.41
C LEU A 31 -3.83 5.04 22.05
N GLN A 32 -4.35 5.55 23.16
CA GLN A 32 -5.59 5.04 23.76
C GLN A 32 -6.79 5.21 22.83
N LYS A 33 -6.92 6.36 22.15
CA LYS A 33 -7.96 6.60 21.14
C LYS A 33 -7.77 5.67 19.94
N ALA A 34 -6.54 5.50 19.46
CA ALA A 34 -6.26 4.54 18.40
C ALA A 34 -6.80 3.16 18.80
N GLU A 35 -6.49 2.69 20.02
CA GLU A 35 -6.98 1.40 20.53
C GLU A 35 -8.49 1.32 20.69
N LEU A 36 -9.14 2.38 21.16
CA LEU A 36 -10.60 2.46 21.24
C LEU A 36 -11.28 2.25 19.87
N TYR A 37 -10.68 2.79 18.80
CA TYR A 37 -11.21 2.67 17.43
C TYR A 37 -10.67 1.46 16.66
N LYS A 38 -10.06 0.48 17.35
CA LYS A 38 -9.68 -0.80 16.71
C LYS A 38 -10.92 -1.54 16.23
N PRO A 39 -11.08 -1.82 14.93
CA PRO A 39 -12.22 -2.58 14.47
C PRO A 39 -12.10 -4.03 14.95
N LYS A 40 -13.23 -4.63 15.28
CA LYS A 40 -13.34 -6.08 15.35
C LYS A 40 -13.42 -6.62 13.92
N LEU A 41 -12.53 -7.55 13.57
CA LEU A 41 -12.57 -8.18 12.25
C LEU A 41 -13.80 -9.07 12.10
N VAL A 42 -14.41 -9.01 10.93
CA VAL A 42 -15.43 -9.94 10.45
C VAL A 42 -14.72 -11.17 9.94
N GLU A 43 -15.20 -12.35 10.33
CA GLU A 43 -14.65 -13.64 9.92
C GLU A 43 -15.64 -14.36 9.01
N SER A 44 -15.14 -15.05 7.99
CA SER A 44 -15.94 -15.91 7.12
C SER A 44 -15.18 -17.18 6.75
N GLU A 45 -15.85 -18.32 6.73
CA GLU A 45 -15.27 -19.57 6.27
C GLU A 45 -15.35 -19.67 4.75
N LYS A 46 -14.21 -20.00 4.13
CA LYS A 46 -14.04 -20.11 2.69
C LYS A 46 -13.40 -21.44 2.37
N HIS A 47 -13.96 -22.15 1.40
CA HIS A 47 -13.42 -23.43 0.92
C HIS A 47 -12.92 -23.26 -0.52
N PRO A 48 -11.93 -24.05 -0.95
CA PRO A 48 -11.56 -24.11 -2.35
C PRO A 48 -12.76 -24.52 -3.22
N LEU A 49 -12.75 -24.13 -4.50
CA LEU A 49 -13.83 -24.48 -5.44
C LEU A 49 -13.48 -25.71 -6.29
N TYR A 50 -12.22 -25.84 -6.67
CA TYR A 50 -11.74 -26.91 -7.55
C TYR A 50 -10.22 -27.06 -7.48
N LEU A 51 -9.73 -28.14 -8.09
CA LEU A 51 -8.31 -28.34 -8.33
C LEU A 51 -7.90 -27.75 -9.68
N VAL A 52 -6.66 -27.27 -9.75
CA VAL A 52 -6.07 -26.70 -10.97
C VAL A 52 -4.71 -27.32 -11.26
N ASN A 53 -4.33 -27.33 -12.53
CA ASN A 53 -2.96 -27.55 -12.97
C ASN A 53 -2.33 -26.20 -13.35
N LEU A 54 -1.07 -26.00 -12.98
CA LEU A 54 -0.29 -24.84 -13.41
C LEU A 54 0.32 -25.17 -14.77
N VAL A 55 -0.05 -24.40 -15.78
CA VAL A 55 0.40 -24.60 -17.16
C VAL A 55 1.19 -23.39 -17.61
N GLN A 56 2.35 -23.62 -18.23
CA GLN A 56 3.14 -22.57 -18.84
C GLN A 56 2.41 -22.04 -20.08
N ASP A 57 2.19 -20.72 -20.14
CA ASP A 57 1.49 -20.05 -21.21
C ASP A 57 2.12 -18.67 -21.41
N ALA A 58 2.79 -18.46 -22.56
CA ALA A 58 3.49 -17.22 -22.85
C ALA A 58 2.58 -15.99 -22.99
N THR A 59 1.26 -16.20 -23.14
CA THR A 59 0.26 -15.12 -23.20
C THR A 59 -0.36 -14.82 -21.84
N ALA A 60 -0.17 -15.69 -20.86
CA ALA A 60 -0.63 -15.48 -19.50
C ALA A 60 0.31 -14.55 -18.74
N PHE A 61 -0.26 -13.81 -17.78
CA PHE A 61 0.52 -12.96 -16.89
C PHE A 61 1.64 -13.75 -16.23
N GLN A 62 2.88 -13.27 -16.36
CA GLN A 62 4.10 -13.89 -15.84
C GLN A 62 4.39 -15.30 -16.38
N GLY A 63 3.72 -15.71 -17.45
CA GLY A 63 3.98 -16.97 -18.17
C GLY A 63 3.25 -18.19 -17.60
N TRP A 64 2.32 -18.01 -16.65
CA TRP A 64 1.66 -19.12 -15.95
C TRP A 64 0.16 -18.93 -15.86
N LYS A 65 -0.58 -20.01 -16.11
CA LYS A 65 -2.04 -20.06 -16.03
C LYS A 65 -2.48 -21.22 -15.14
N ALA A 66 -3.45 -20.98 -14.27
CA ALA A 66 -4.16 -22.03 -13.56
C ALA A 66 -5.32 -22.55 -14.43
N VAL A 67 -5.32 -23.84 -14.77
CA VAL A 67 -6.37 -24.48 -15.57
C VAL A 67 -7.09 -25.51 -14.71
N LYS A 68 -8.41 -25.39 -14.59
CA LYS A 68 -9.25 -26.34 -13.85
C LYS A 68 -8.96 -27.78 -14.29
N SER A 69 -8.63 -28.64 -13.34
CA SER A 69 -8.19 -30.01 -13.60
C SER A 69 -9.13 -31.07 -13.02
N ALA A 70 -9.73 -30.82 -11.85
CA ALA A 70 -10.66 -31.77 -11.23
C ALA A 70 -11.63 -31.09 -10.23
N PRO A 71 -12.79 -31.71 -9.91
CA PRO A 71 -13.64 -31.30 -8.79
C PRO A 71 -12.91 -31.41 -7.45
N LEU A 72 -13.30 -30.58 -6.48
CA LEU A 72 -12.67 -30.55 -5.16
C LEU A 72 -12.72 -31.90 -4.42
N ASP A 73 -13.83 -32.64 -4.52
CA ASP A 73 -13.98 -33.98 -3.89
C ASP A 73 -12.83 -34.94 -4.23
N THR A 74 -12.16 -34.72 -5.36
CA THR A 74 -10.99 -35.49 -5.75
C THR A 74 -9.85 -35.36 -4.73
N LEU A 75 -9.64 -34.16 -4.17
CA LEU A 75 -8.70 -33.92 -3.07
C LEU A 75 -9.11 -34.71 -1.83
N TYR A 76 -10.41 -34.70 -1.53
CA TYR A 76 -10.99 -35.27 -0.32
C TYR A 76 -11.20 -36.78 -0.34
N GLN A 77 -10.98 -37.43 -1.48
CA GLN A 77 -11.23 -38.87 -1.63
C GLN A 77 -9.99 -39.65 -2.09
N THR A 78 -8.91 -38.95 -2.44
CA THR A 78 -7.70 -39.60 -2.97
C THR A 78 -6.53 -39.50 -2.01
N SER A 79 -5.76 -40.59 -1.93
CA SER A 79 -4.45 -40.62 -1.28
C SER A 79 -3.57 -39.42 -1.66
N ILE A 80 -3.08 -38.69 -0.67
CA ILE A 80 -2.15 -37.58 -0.89
C ILE A 80 -0.82 -38.07 -1.46
N LYS A 81 -0.43 -39.32 -1.16
CA LYS A 81 0.79 -39.95 -1.70
C LYS A 81 0.74 -40.12 -3.22
N LYS A 82 -0.44 -40.32 -3.77
CA LYS A 82 -0.66 -40.45 -5.23
C LYS A 82 -0.86 -39.10 -5.93
N ARG A 83 -1.02 -38.01 -5.17
CA ARG A 83 -1.37 -36.67 -5.69
C ARG A 83 -0.58 -35.54 -5.02
N SER A 84 0.69 -35.79 -4.67
CA SER A 84 1.58 -34.74 -4.15
C SER A 84 1.74 -33.62 -5.19
N GLY A 85 1.74 -32.36 -4.74
CA GLY A 85 1.84 -31.19 -5.60
C GLY A 85 0.50 -30.68 -6.15
N VAL A 86 -0.62 -31.15 -5.62
CA VAL A 86 -1.96 -30.68 -5.97
C VAL A 86 -2.13 -29.19 -5.64
N VAL A 87 -2.82 -28.46 -6.50
CA VAL A 87 -3.15 -27.04 -6.30
C VAL A 87 -4.65 -26.87 -6.19
N ALA A 88 -5.10 -26.30 -5.07
CA ALA A 88 -6.47 -25.91 -4.84
C ALA A 88 -6.66 -24.41 -5.17
N ASP A 89 -7.73 -24.08 -5.90
CA ASP A 89 -8.12 -22.70 -6.23
C ASP A 89 -9.37 -22.31 -5.42
N PHE A 90 -9.26 -21.24 -4.63
CA PHE A 90 -10.37 -20.67 -3.86
C PHE A 90 -11.32 -19.80 -4.69
N GLY A 91 -10.94 -19.47 -5.93
CA GLY A 91 -11.73 -18.69 -6.87
C GLY A 91 -11.76 -17.19 -6.59
N GLU A 92 -11.22 -16.76 -5.45
CA GLU A 92 -11.08 -15.36 -5.05
C GLU A 92 -9.80 -15.18 -4.21
N HIS A 93 -9.30 -13.95 -4.13
CA HIS A 93 -8.23 -13.58 -3.20
C HIS A 93 -8.77 -13.55 -1.76
N LEU A 94 -8.03 -14.11 -0.82
CA LEU A 94 -8.39 -14.24 0.58
C LEU A 94 -7.23 -13.89 1.51
N THR A 95 -7.53 -13.12 2.56
CA THR A 95 -6.65 -12.86 3.69
C THR A 95 -7.19 -13.55 4.94
N GLY A 96 -6.45 -14.49 5.54
CA GLY A 96 -6.98 -15.26 6.66
C GLY A 96 -6.08 -16.37 7.21
N TYR A 97 -6.65 -17.23 8.04
CA TYR A 97 -5.97 -18.39 8.63
C TYR A 97 -6.45 -19.68 7.99
N VAL A 98 -5.52 -20.51 7.55
CA VAL A 98 -5.81 -21.75 6.82
C VAL A 98 -5.77 -22.93 7.75
N SER A 99 -6.77 -23.79 7.67
CA SER A 99 -6.83 -25.07 8.36
C SER A 99 -7.02 -26.21 7.36
N PHE A 100 -6.41 -27.35 7.63
CA PHE A 100 -6.65 -28.57 6.88
C PHE A 100 -6.76 -29.77 7.81
N SER A 101 -7.53 -30.78 7.39
CA SER A 101 -7.70 -32.03 8.11
C SER A 101 -7.10 -33.19 7.33
N LEU A 102 -6.48 -34.12 8.05
CA LEU A 102 -6.00 -35.40 7.53
C LEU A 102 -6.84 -36.53 8.11
N GLN A 103 -7.15 -37.52 7.27
CA GLN A 103 -7.82 -38.73 7.69
C GLN A 103 -7.19 -39.96 7.03
N ALA A 104 -7.08 -41.05 7.80
CA ALA A 104 -6.57 -42.31 7.30
C ALA A 104 -7.59 -42.96 6.34
N ILE A 105 -7.10 -43.45 5.21
CA ILE A 105 -7.85 -44.30 4.29
C ILE A 105 -7.75 -45.75 4.76
N TRP A 106 -6.54 -46.20 5.10
CA TRP A 106 -6.26 -47.51 5.66
C TRP A 106 -4.93 -47.51 6.43
N GLY A 107 -4.74 -48.54 7.26
CA GLY A 107 -3.54 -48.68 8.09
C GLY A 107 -3.55 -47.75 9.31
N THR A 108 -2.43 -47.73 10.02
CA THR A 108 -2.25 -46.95 11.25
C THR A 108 -1.07 -45.99 11.08
N SER A 109 -1.27 -44.72 11.42
CA SER A 109 -0.21 -43.71 11.42
C SER A 109 0.92 -44.11 12.38
N ASP A 110 1.96 -44.72 11.84
CA ASP A 110 3.14 -45.22 12.58
C ASP A 110 4.36 -44.29 12.44
N ALA A 111 4.24 -43.22 11.65
CA ALA A 111 5.22 -42.14 11.55
C ALA A 111 4.53 -40.81 11.19
N PRO A 112 5.16 -39.65 11.48
CA PRO A 112 4.61 -38.36 11.10
C PRO A 112 4.42 -38.18 9.59
N ALA A 113 3.41 -37.40 9.21
CA ALA A 113 3.22 -36.90 7.85
C ALA A 113 3.83 -35.50 7.72
N ARG A 114 4.81 -35.33 6.83
CA ARG A 114 5.46 -34.05 6.56
C ARG A 114 4.93 -33.45 5.26
N LEU A 115 4.31 -32.29 5.34
CA LEU A 115 3.69 -31.58 4.23
C LEU A 115 4.39 -30.23 4.00
N LYS A 116 4.47 -29.79 2.75
CA LYS A 116 4.76 -28.41 2.38
C LYS A 116 3.51 -27.79 1.77
N LEU A 117 3.11 -26.64 2.30
CA LEU A 117 2.06 -25.81 1.74
C LEU A 117 2.70 -24.55 1.16
N THR A 118 2.35 -24.18 -0.06
CA THR A 118 2.79 -22.92 -0.70
C THR A 118 1.55 -22.13 -1.10
N PHE A 119 1.50 -20.86 -0.71
CA PHE A 119 0.37 -19.97 -0.91
C PHE A 119 0.73 -18.92 -1.96
N GLY A 120 -0.12 -18.75 -2.97
CA GLY A 120 0.09 -17.79 -4.06
C GLY A 120 -1.14 -16.93 -4.29
N GLU A 121 -0.95 -15.62 -4.45
CA GLU A 121 -1.96 -14.69 -4.94
C GLU A 121 -2.16 -14.90 -6.46
N VAL A 122 -1.07 -15.18 -7.19
CA VAL A 122 -1.08 -15.48 -8.63
C VAL A 122 -0.42 -16.85 -8.94
N PRO A 123 -0.74 -17.49 -10.08
CA PRO A 123 -0.24 -18.82 -10.42
C PRO A 123 1.30 -18.94 -10.46
N SER A 124 1.99 -17.88 -10.88
CA SER A 124 3.44 -17.86 -11.03
C SER A 124 4.19 -18.00 -9.69
N GLU A 125 3.59 -17.59 -8.57
CA GLU A 125 4.16 -17.76 -7.23
C GLU A 125 4.28 -19.23 -6.83
N LEU A 126 3.39 -20.08 -7.34
CA LEU A 126 3.42 -21.52 -7.06
C LEU A 126 4.32 -22.30 -8.03
N ALA A 127 4.60 -21.73 -9.20
CA ALA A 127 5.40 -22.35 -10.25
C ALA A 127 6.88 -21.93 -10.22
N THR A 128 7.20 -20.81 -9.57
CA THR A 128 8.57 -20.28 -9.47
C THR A 128 9.23 -20.78 -8.20
N PRO A 129 10.38 -21.47 -8.27
CA PRO A 129 11.13 -21.84 -7.07
C PRO A 129 11.53 -20.61 -6.26
N PHE A 130 11.30 -20.65 -4.95
CA PHE A 130 11.68 -19.55 -4.06
C PHE A 130 13.16 -19.55 -3.70
N ASP A 131 13.85 -20.68 -3.89
CA ASP A 131 15.23 -20.89 -3.46
C ASP A 131 16.11 -21.38 -4.62
N PRO A 132 17.37 -20.91 -4.74
CA PRO A 132 17.99 -19.85 -3.94
C PRO A 132 17.32 -18.50 -4.16
N TYR A 133 17.05 -17.78 -3.06
CA TYR A 133 16.25 -16.56 -3.07
C TYR A 133 17.03 -15.34 -3.61
N PRO A 134 16.58 -14.69 -4.70
CA PRO A 134 17.34 -13.61 -5.34
C PRO A 134 16.88 -12.19 -4.95
N GLY A 135 15.80 -12.06 -4.18
CA GLY A 135 15.17 -10.76 -3.93
C GLY A 135 15.87 -9.90 -2.88
N GLY A 136 15.60 -8.59 -2.92
CA GLY A 136 16.16 -7.59 -2.00
C GLY A 136 15.42 -7.45 -0.67
N LEU A 137 14.16 -7.88 -0.59
CA LEU A 137 13.41 -7.97 0.67
C LEU A 137 13.65 -9.31 1.36
N SER A 138 13.14 -9.50 2.57
CA SER A 138 13.29 -10.78 3.27
C SER A 138 12.52 -11.91 2.57
N ARG A 139 13.18 -13.05 2.33
CA ARG A 139 12.59 -14.32 1.89
C ARG A 139 11.41 -14.78 2.76
N ALA A 140 11.38 -14.37 4.02
CA ALA A 140 10.33 -14.74 4.98
C ALA A 140 8.94 -14.19 4.64
N TRP A 141 8.83 -13.25 3.70
CA TRP A 141 7.54 -12.80 3.17
C TRP A 141 6.90 -13.77 2.17
N LEU A 142 7.71 -14.61 1.51
CA LEU A 142 7.16 -15.65 0.64
C LEU A 142 6.46 -16.70 1.49
N GLN A 143 5.24 -17.04 1.10
CA GLN A 143 4.35 -17.81 1.95
C GLN A 143 4.46 -19.31 1.64
N ASP A 144 5.49 -19.96 2.15
CA ASP A 144 5.56 -21.41 2.27
C ASP A 144 5.67 -21.85 3.74
N GLU A 145 5.07 -23.00 4.04
CA GLU A 145 5.03 -23.62 5.37
C GLU A 145 5.39 -25.09 5.25
N VAL A 146 6.28 -25.57 6.11
CA VAL A 146 6.61 -26.99 6.23
C VAL A 146 6.09 -27.49 7.57
N ILE A 147 5.09 -28.36 7.52
CA ILE A 147 4.33 -28.81 8.68
C ILE A 147 4.61 -30.29 8.89
N THR A 148 4.92 -30.68 10.13
CA THR A 148 5.03 -32.09 10.54
C THR A 148 3.83 -32.43 11.40
N VAL A 149 2.94 -33.26 10.87
CA VAL A 149 1.74 -33.76 11.56
C VAL A 149 2.10 -35.06 12.24
N MET A 150 2.08 -35.07 13.57
CA MET A 150 2.58 -36.19 14.37
C MET A 150 1.68 -37.43 14.28
N GLU A 151 0.37 -37.23 14.16
CA GLU A 151 -0.63 -38.29 14.20
C GLU A 151 -1.74 -38.01 13.17
N VAL A 152 -2.32 -39.07 12.59
CA VAL A 152 -3.48 -38.99 11.69
C VAL A 152 -4.57 -39.91 12.24
N PRO A 153 -5.83 -39.45 12.38
CA PRO A 153 -6.36 -38.18 11.91
C PRO A 153 -5.95 -36.96 12.74
N ALA A 154 -5.87 -35.79 12.10
CA ALA A 154 -5.60 -34.53 12.77
C ALA A 154 -6.16 -33.34 11.97
N THR A 155 -6.52 -32.27 12.67
CA THR A 155 -6.83 -30.97 12.07
C THR A 155 -5.76 -29.98 12.49
N ILE A 156 -5.14 -29.32 11.52
CA ILE A 156 -4.05 -28.38 11.73
C ILE A 156 -4.48 -27.01 11.25
N THR A 157 -4.31 -26.00 12.11
CA THR A 157 -4.46 -24.58 11.75
C THR A 157 -3.08 -23.95 11.65
N ILE A 158 -2.81 -23.29 10.53
CA ILE A 158 -1.57 -22.56 10.33
C ILE A 158 -1.63 -21.26 11.15
N PRO A 159 -0.67 -21.00 12.06
CA PRO A 159 -0.74 -19.85 12.95
C PRO A 159 -0.47 -18.51 12.24
N ARG A 160 0.23 -18.55 11.09
CA ARG A 160 0.50 -17.35 10.29
C ARG A 160 -0.72 -17.03 9.43
N ARG A 161 -1.20 -15.77 9.49
CA ARG A 161 -2.19 -15.26 8.53
C ARG A 161 -1.59 -15.29 7.13
N MET A 162 -2.31 -15.77 6.14
CA MET A 162 -1.91 -15.83 4.73
C MET A 162 -2.74 -14.87 3.89
N ALA A 163 -2.20 -14.42 2.77
CA ALA A 163 -2.94 -13.72 1.71
C ALA A 163 -2.71 -14.42 0.36
N PHE A 164 -3.76 -14.99 -0.24
CA PHE A 164 -3.61 -15.92 -1.35
C PHE A 164 -4.94 -16.15 -2.08
N ARG A 165 -4.85 -16.76 -3.27
CA ARG A 165 -5.98 -17.42 -3.94
C ARG A 165 -5.75 -18.93 -4.08
N TYR A 166 -4.51 -19.32 -4.30
CA TYR A 166 -4.12 -20.70 -4.58
C TYR A 166 -3.30 -21.30 -3.44
N VAL A 167 -3.51 -22.59 -3.17
CA VAL A 167 -2.72 -23.37 -2.21
C VAL A 167 -2.17 -24.61 -2.90
N LYS A 168 -0.85 -24.74 -2.97
CA LYS A 168 -0.16 -25.96 -3.41
C LYS A 168 0.18 -26.82 -2.20
N ILE A 169 -0.15 -28.11 -2.24
CA ILE A 169 0.07 -29.07 -1.14
C ILE A 169 0.99 -30.20 -1.64
N GLU A 170 2.15 -30.33 -1.00
CA GLU A 170 3.18 -31.31 -1.34
C GLU A 170 3.45 -32.24 -0.15
N LEU A 171 3.47 -33.55 -0.39
CA LEU A 171 3.94 -34.53 0.59
C LEU A 171 5.45 -34.65 0.50
N LEU A 172 6.14 -34.36 1.60
CA LEU A 172 7.59 -34.48 1.74
C LEU A 172 8.01 -35.81 2.36
N GLY A 173 7.15 -36.42 3.18
CA GLY A 173 7.43 -37.72 3.80
C GLY A 173 6.25 -38.27 4.58
N ALA A 174 6.08 -39.58 4.54
CA ALA A 174 5.16 -40.36 5.37
C ALA A 174 5.60 -41.84 5.34
N SER A 175 5.17 -42.63 6.31
CA SER A 175 5.42 -44.09 6.33
C SER A 175 4.71 -44.79 5.18
N ASN A 176 5.24 -45.92 4.71
CA ASN A 176 4.60 -46.76 3.69
C ASN A 176 3.46 -47.65 4.23
N TYR A 177 3.31 -47.78 5.55
CA TYR A 177 2.38 -48.72 6.19
C TYR A 177 0.98 -48.16 6.48
N PHE A 178 0.71 -46.91 6.12
CA PHE A 178 -0.62 -46.31 6.19
C PHE A 178 -0.88 -45.40 5.00
N ASP A 179 -2.13 -45.16 4.63
CA ASP A 179 -2.50 -44.21 3.60
C ASP A 179 -3.53 -43.23 4.11
N PHE A 180 -3.52 -42.01 3.58
CA PHE A 180 -4.32 -40.91 4.10
C PHE A 180 -4.56 -39.86 3.01
N HIS A 181 -5.58 -39.03 3.24
CA HIS A 181 -5.95 -37.91 2.39
C HIS A 181 -6.12 -36.63 3.19
N ILE A 182 -6.20 -35.51 2.48
CA ILE A 182 -6.78 -34.28 3.03
C ILE A 182 -8.29 -34.53 3.08
N SER A 183 -8.95 -34.34 4.22
CA SER A 183 -10.41 -34.53 4.34
C SER A 183 -11.18 -33.21 4.41
N ASP A 184 -10.50 -32.11 4.75
CA ASP A 184 -11.04 -30.75 4.70
C ASP A 184 -9.90 -29.74 4.46
N LEU A 185 -10.24 -28.64 3.80
CA LEU A 185 -9.38 -27.47 3.59
C LEU A 185 -10.25 -26.21 3.66
N VAL A 186 -9.95 -25.33 4.61
CA VAL A 186 -10.73 -24.13 4.88
C VAL A 186 -9.83 -22.94 5.18
N CYS A 187 -10.25 -21.76 4.76
CA CYS A 187 -9.67 -20.49 5.16
C CYS A 187 -10.69 -19.70 5.96
N LYS A 188 -10.34 -19.36 7.20
CA LYS A 188 -11.05 -18.35 7.99
C LYS A 188 -10.58 -16.97 7.55
N ALA A 189 -11.24 -16.41 6.54
CA ALA A 189 -10.92 -15.10 5.97
C ALA A 189 -11.34 -13.97 6.92
N THR A 190 -10.55 -12.91 7.00
CA THR A 190 -10.73 -11.79 7.94
C THR A 190 -10.67 -10.44 7.23
N THR A 191 -11.53 -9.49 7.62
CA THR A 191 -11.52 -8.11 7.15
C THR A 191 -12.26 -7.20 8.14
N SER A 192 -12.01 -5.88 8.13
CA SER A 192 -12.85 -4.91 8.85
C SER A 192 -14.05 -4.41 8.03
N VAL A 193 -14.29 -4.98 6.85
CA VAL A 193 -15.44 -4.67 5.98
C VAL A 193 -16.59 -5.65 6.20
N PRO A 194 -17.75 -5.21 6.74
CA PRO A 194 -18.87 -6.10 7.02
C PRO A 194 -19.77 -6.38 5.80
N ALA A 195 -19.81 -5.48 4.82
CA ALA A 195 -20.66 -5.61 3.65
C ALA A 195 -20.09 -4.83 2.45
N MET A 196 -20.40 -5.29 1.24
CA MET A 196 -20.06 -4.58 0.01
C MET A 196 -20.96 -3.33 -0.16
N PRO A 197 -20.45 -2.24 -0.75
CA PRO A 197 -21.24 -1.02 -0.96
C PRO A 197 -22.32 -1.23 -2.03
N SER A 198 -23.16 -0.22 -2.21
CA SER A 198 -24.17 -0.21 -3.26
C SER A 198 -23.57 -0.36 -4.66
N ALA A 199 -24.36 -0.98 -5.55
CA ALA A 199 -24.06 -1.10 -6.96
C ALA A 199 -23.94 0.28 -7.62
N LEU A 200 -23.18 0.32 -8.72
CA LEU A 200 -23.07 1.50 -9.59
C LEU A 200 -24.38 1.79 -10.31
N ALA A 201 -24.48 2.95 -10.96
CA ALA A 201 -25.67 3.36 -11.70
C ALA A 201 -26.01 2.38 -12.83
N SER A 202 -27.31 2.18 -13.07
CA SER A 202 -27.82 1.40 -14.20
C SER A 202 -27.32 1.99 -15.52
N GLY A 203 -26.64 1.20 -16.35
CA GLY A 203 -26.02 1.66 -17.60
C GLY A 203 -24.50 1.82 -17.53
N THR A 204 -23.89 1.67 -16.34
CA THR A 204 -22.42 1.63 -16.22
C THR A 204 -21.86 0.47 -17.05
N SER A 205 -20.86 0.75 -17.88
CA SER A 205 -20.22 -0.28 -18.72
C SER A 205 -19.64 -1.43 -17.89
N GLU A 206 -19.68 -2.65 -18.44
CA GLU A 206 -19.16 -3.85 -17.77
C GLU A 206 -17.68 -3.71 -17.36
N GLN A 207 -16.86 -3.06 -18.19
CA GLN A 207 -15.45 -2.85 -17.91
C GLN A 207 -15.23 -1.93 -16.69
N ILE A 208 -16.00 -0.84 -16.57
CA ILE A 208 -15.94 0.04 -15.39
C ILE A 208 -16.44 -0.69 -14.14
N ALA A 209 -17.55 -1.45 -14.26
CA ALA A 209 -18.07 -2.23 -13.15
C ALA A 209 -17.08 -3.30 -12.68
N ALA A 210 -16.35 -3.94 -13.59
CA ALA A 210 -15.29 -4.89 -13.26
C ALA A 210 -14.12 -4.23 -12.53
N ILE A 211 -13.69 -3.04 -12.99
CA ILE A 211 -12.62 -2.27 -12.34
C ILE A 211 -13.03 -1.84 -10.92
N ASP A 212 -14.26 -1.33 -10.74
CA ASP A 212 -14.78 -0.98 -9.41
C ASP A 212 -14.84 -2.20 -8.50
N LYS A 213 -15.36 -3.34 -8.99
CA LYS A 213 -15.44 -4.59 -8.22
C LYS A 213 -14.07 -5.05 -7.72
N VAL A 214 -13.06 -5.13 -8.61
CA VAL A 214 -11.70 -5.55 -8.23
C VAL A 214 -11.05 -4.52 -7.30
N GLY A 215 -11.29 -3.23 -7.51
CA GLY A 215 -10.86 -2.18 -6.59
C GLY A 215 -11.44 -2.34 -5.19
N LEU A 216 -12.75 -2.63 -5.08
CA LEU A 216 -13.41 -2.89 -3.80
C LEU A 216 -12.88 -4.14 -3.10
N LEU A 217 -12.61 -5.22 -3.84
CA LEU A 217 -12.00 -6.42 -3.28
C LEU A 217 -10.59 -6.13 -2.76
N THR A 218 -9.79 -5.38 -3.53
CA THR A 218 -8.45 -4.95 -3.11
C THR A 218 -8.50 -4.17 -1.79
N LEU A 219 -9.38 -3.16 -1.72
CA LEU A 219 -9.54 -2.36 -0.51
C LEU A 219 -10.03 -3.20 0.68
N LYS A 220 -11.00 -4.10 0.47
CA LYS A 220 -11.53 -4.99 1.52
C LYS A 220 -10.46 -5.88 2.14
N GLU A 221 -9.58 -6.46 1.31
CA GLU A 221 -8.53 -7.35 1.78
C GLU A 221 -7.41 -6.59 2.53
N CYS A 222 -7.13 -5.35 2.14
CA CYS A 222 -6.21 -4.42 2.82
C CYS A 222 -6.78 -3.79 4.10
N MET A 223 -8.11 -3.70 4.23
CA MET A 223 -8.78 -3.19 5.42
C MET A 223 -8.83 -4.25 6.53
N GLN A 224 -7.90 -4.15 7.47
CA GLN A 224 -7.76 -5.04 8.63
C GLN A 224 -7.93 -4.22 9.92
N THR A 225 -7.10 -4.43 10.95
CA THR A 225 -7.08 -3.61 12.17
C THR A 225 -6.49 -2.22 11.94
N VAL A 226 -5.75 -2.06 10.84
CA VAL A 226 -5.36 -0.81 10.20
C VAL A 226 -5.63 -0.92 8.70
N TYR A 227 -5.42 0.17 7.97
CA TYR A 227 -5.18 0.10 6.54
C TYR A 227 -3.79 -0.50 6.30
N GLU A 228 -3.75 -1.74 5.81
CA GLU A 228 -2.51 -2.39 5.41
C GLU A 228 -2.22 -2.09 3.93
N ASP A 229 -0.98 -1.71 3.62
CA ASP A 229 -0.51 -1.55 2.23
C ASP A 229 -0.79 -2.79 1.38
N GLY A 230 -0.45 -3.97 1.88
CA GLY A 230 -0.77 -5.26 1.26
C GLY A 230 -0.84 -6.41 2.27
N PRO A 231 -1.83 -7.31 2.19
CA PRO A 231 -2.09 -8.32 3.21
C PRO A 231 -1.09 -9.48 3.18
N LYS A 232 -0.43 -9.73 2.04
CA LYS A 232 0.74 -10.63 1.97
C LYS A 232 1.94 -9.96 2.62
N ARG A 233 2.22 -8.74 2.15
CA ARG A 233 3.37 -7.89 2.48
C ARG A 233 3.00 -6.44 2.11
N ASP A 234 3.39 -5.43 2.90
CA ASP A 234 4.13 -5.49 4.15
C ASP A 234 3.26 -5.71 5.41
N ARG A 235 1.94 -5.79 5.25
CA ARG A 235 0.95 -5.89 6.33
C ARG A 235 1.00 -4.69 7.28
N ARG A 236 1.23 -3.49 6.74
CA ARG A 236 1.63 -2.34 7.54
C ARG A 236 0.90 -1.07 7.14
N LEU A 237 0.67 -0.22 8.14
CA LEU A 237 0.13 1.12 7.93
C LEU A 237 1.22 2.05 7.41
N TRP A 238 1.11 2.44 6.14
CA TRP A 238 1.94 3.45 5.49
C TRP A 238 1.10 4.70 5.18
N ILE A 239 1.67 5.91 5.34
CA ILE A 239 0.87 7.15 5.21
C ILE A 239 0.42 7.41 3.76
N GLY A 240 1.27 7.13 2.76
CA GLY A 240 0.92 7.30 1.35
C GLY A 240 -0.27 6.42 0.95
N ASP A 241 -0.25 5.17 1.39
CA ASP A 241 -1.30 4.16 1.20
C ASP A 241 -2.57 4.55 1.95
N LEU A 242 -2.46 4.89 3.24
CA LEU A 242 -3.54 5.40 4.07
C LEU A 242 -4.31 6.53 3.37
N TYR A 243 -3.61 7.50 2.77
CA TYR A 243 -4.27 8.60 2.09
C TYR A 243 -5.18 8.08 0.96
N LEU A 244 -4.66 7.22 0.10
CA LEU A 244 -5.39 6.69 -1.05
C LEU A 244 -6.51 5.72 -0.65
N GLU A 245 -6.26 4.88 0.34
CA GLU A 245 -7.25 3.98 0.94
C GLU A 245 -8.39 4.76 1.59
N SER A 246 -8.09 5.84 2.31
CA SER A 246 -9.10 6.68 2.95
C SER A 246 -10.05 7.32 1.92
N LEU A 247 -9.53 7.76 0.77
CA LEU A 247 -10.35 8.29 -0.33
C LEU A 247 -11.24 7.21 -0.93
N ALA A 248 -10.72 6.00 -1.15
CA ALA A 248 -11.53 4.90 -1.68
C ALA A 248 -12.61 4.47 -0.68
N ASN A 249 -12.27 4.38 0.62
CA ASN A 249 -13.20 4.06 1.70
C ASN A 249 -14.31 5.12 1.86
N GLU A 250 -13.98 6.41 1.78
CA GLU A 250 -14.96 7.52 1.87
C GLU A 250 -16.11 7.36 0.86
N TYR A 251 -15.81 6.84 -0.33
CA TYR A 251 -16.78 6.66 -1.42
C TYR A 251 -17.29 5.22 -1.56
N SER A 252 -16.90 4.30 -0.66
CA SER A 252 -17.33 2.89 -0.69
C SER A 252 -17.84 2.40 0.67
N PHE A 253 -16.99 1.79 1.48
CA PHE A 253 -17.37 1.12 2.73
C PHE A 253 -17.68 2.08 3.88
N ARG A 254 -17.14 3.31 3.83
CA ARG A 254 -17.36 4.38 4.81
C ARG A 254 -17.07 3.95 6.25
N ASN A 255 -16.09 3.07 6.44
CA ASN A 255 -15.58 2.72 7.76
C ASN A 255 -14.66 3.84 8.26
N PHE A 256 -15.25 4.92 8.76
CA PHE A 256 -14.51 6.11 9.19
C PHE A 256 -13.76 5.91 10.51
N ASP A 257 -14.18 4.95 11.34
CA ASP A 257 -13.49 4.62 12.58
C ASP A 257 -12.11 4.01 12.30
N LEU A 258 -11.96 3.21 11.25
CA LEU A 258 -10.65 2.72 10.81
C LEU A 258 -9.71 3.87 10.39
N THR A 259 -10.22 4.84 9.63
CA THR A 259 -9.45 6.04 9.25
C THR A 259 -9.04 6.84 10.48
N LYS A 260 -9.97 7.05 11.42
CA LYS A 260 -9.71 7.72 12.69
C LYS A 260 -8.62 7.00 13.51
N ARG A 261 -8.71 5.67 13.65
CA ARG A 261 -7.68 4.85 14.32
C ARG A 261 -6.31 5.07 13.69
N CYS A 262 -6.20 4.96 12.38
CA CYS A 262 -4.92 5.05 11.68
C CYS A 262 -4.28 6.44 11.87
N LEU A 263 -5.08 7.51 11.80
CA LEU A 263 -4.60 8.87 12.07
C LEU A 263 -4.04 9.01 13.50
N TYR A 264 -4.80 8.55 14.51
CA TYR A 264 -4.35 8.58 15.91
C TYR A 264 -3.12 7.71 16.16
N LEU A 265 -3.04 6.53 15.56
CA LEU A 265 -1.91 5.61 15.71
C LEU A 265 -0.61 6.25 15.20
N LEU A 266 -0.65 6.85 14.01
CA LEU A 266 0.49 7.57 13.43
C LEU A 266 0.90 8.78 14.29
N ALA A 267 -0.07 9.55 14.79
CA ALA A 267 0.20 10.70 15.65
C ALA A 267 0.83 10.30 16.98
N GLY A 268 0.29 9.26 17.64
CA GLY A 268 0.78 8.73 18.90
C GLY A 268 2.22 8.19 18.82
N LEU A 269 2.63 7.74 17.63
CA LEU A 269 3.94 7.16 17.35
C LEU A 269 4.90 8.11 16.61
N ALA A 270 4.64 9.42 16.61
CA ALA A 270 5.54 10.40 16.01
C ALA A 270 6.97 10.34 16.58
N GLN A 271 7.95 10.84 15.84
CA GLN A 271 9.33 11.00 16.33
C GLN A 271 9.41 11.95 17.51
N ASN A 272 10.47 11.89 18.32
CA ASN A 272 10.64 12.77 19.50
C ASN A 272 10.56 14.26 19.16
N ASP A 273 10.96 14.67 17.96
CA ASP A 273 10.88 16.06 17.50
C ASP A 273 9.51 16.44 16.90
N GLY A 274 8.57 15.49 16.84
CA GLY A 274 7.19 15.68 16.40
C GLY A 274 6.95 15.43 14.91
N TYR A 275 7.94 14.98 14.13
CA TYR A 275 7.68 14.55 12.75
C TYR A 275 7.14 13.13 12.68
N LEU A 276 6.26 12.87 11.72
CA LEU A 276 5.68 11.54 11.55
C LEU A 276 6.69 10.56 10.96
N HIS A 277 6.61 9.30 11.41
CA HIS A 277 7.21 8.18 10.69
C HIS A 277 6.40 7.88 9.43
N SER A 278 7.03 7.28 8.43
CA SER A 278 6.34 6.92 7.17
C SER A 278 5.37 5.76 7.32
N ASN A 279 5.66 4.89 8.31
CA ASN A 279 4.86 3.74 8.66
C ASN A 279 5.01 3.41 10.15
N VAL A 280 4.08 2.60 10.64
CA VAL A 280 4.03 2.12 12.03
C VAL A 280 3.58 0.67 12.09
N PHE A 281 3.93 -0.01 13.18
CA PHE A 281 3.55 -1.39 13.47
C PHE A 281 2.55 -1.43 14.61
N GLU A 282 1.63 -2.39 14.58
CA GLU A 282 0.69 -2.64 15.69
C GLU A 282 1.19 -3.69 16.69
N THR A 283 2.10 -4.57 16.26
CA THR A 283 2.50 -5.77 17.01
C THR A 283 4.02 -5.87 17.17
N PRO A 284 4.54 -6.39 18.30
CA PRO A 284 3.80 -6.96 19.45
C PRO A 284 3.07 -5.91 20.30
N GLU A 285 3.48 -4.65 20.18
CA GLU A 285 2.77 -3.46 20.67
C GLU A 285 2.95 -2.32 19.65
N PRO A 286 2.11 -1.27 19.67
CA PRO A 286 2.25 -0.12 18.79
C PRO A 286 3.64 0.52 18.85
N HIS A 287 4.37 0.53 17.74
CA HIS A 287 5.70 1.15 17.66
C HIS A 287 6.04 1.62 16.24
N PRO A 288 6.93 2.63 16.09
CA PRO A 288 7.37 3.08 14.78
C PRO A 288 8.51 2.22 14.22
N GLN A 289 8.78 2.34 12.92
CA GLN A 289 10.01 1.80 12.33
C GLN A 289 11.23 2.62 12.76
N ALA A 290 11.95 2.16 13.77
CA ALA A 290 13.18 2.81 14.23
C ALA A 290 14.31 2.65 13.19
N GLY A 291 15.03 3.74 12.89
CA GLY A 291 16.24 3.73 12.07
C GLY A 291 16.04 3.73 10.55
N ALA A 292 14.81 3.56 10.05
CA ALA A 292 14.50 3.67 8.63
C ALA A 292 14.55 5.14 8.14
N PRO A 293 14.90 5.41 6.86
CA PRO A 293 14.77 6.73 6.26
C PRO A 293 13.32 7.21 6.29
N PHE A 294 13.12 8.50 6.54
CA PHE A 294 11.79 9.10 6.61
C PHE A 294 11.35 9.57 5.24
N LEU A 295 10.15 9.18 4.82
CA LEU A 295 9.49 9.67 3.62
C LEU A 295 8.93 11.08 3.85
N PHE A 296 9.53 12.03 3.14
CA PHE A 296 9.23 13.45 3.29
C PHE A 296 7.80 13.77 2.86
N ASP A 297 7.44 13.32 1.66
CA ASP A 297 6.13 13.47 1.05
C ASP A 297 5.03 12.79 1.88
N TYR A 298 5.30 11.64 2.46
CA TYR A 298 4.33 10.89 3.27
C TYR A 298 3.90 11.68 4.51
N SER A 299 4.84 12.29 5.23
CA SER A 299 4.51 13.13 6.40
C SER A 299 3.55 14.28 6.05
N LEU A 300 3.63 14.79 4.82
CA LEU A 300 2.79 15.89 4.33
C LEU A 300 1.42 15.41 3.86
N LEU A 301 1.30 14.17 3.38
CA LEU A 301 0.02 13.58 2.98
C LEU A 301 -0.86 13.22 4.18
N TYR A 302 -0.28 13.06 5.38
CA TYR A 302 -1.06 12.94 6.63
C TYR A 302 -2.02 14.12 6.82
N ASN A 303 -1.54 15.34 6.61
CA ASN A 303 -2.36 16.55 6.75
C ASN A 303 -3.51 16.58 5.75
N VAL A 304 -3.25 16.13 4.52
CA VAL A 304 -4.27 16.05 3.46
C VAL A 304 -5.32 15.02 3.85
N THR A 305 -4.90 13.86 4.34
CA THR A 305 -5.79 12.80 4.86
C THR A 305 -6.67 13.32 6.00
N LEU A 306 -6.11 14.03 6.98
CA LEU A 306 -6.85 14.60 8.09
C LEU A 306 -7.93 15.60 7.63
N LYS A 307 -7.60 16.42 6.62
CA LYS A 307 -8.55 17.36 6.00
C LYS A 307 -9.68 16.65 5.25
N GLU A 308 -9.36 15.63 4.46
CA GLU A 308 -10.37 14.83 3.75
C GLU A 308 -11.26 14.07 4.75
N TYR A 309 -10.69 13.52 5.81
CA TYR A 309 -11.42 12.89 6.92
C TYR A 309 -12.41 13.86 7.59
N LEU A 310 -11.96 15.08 7.93
CA LEU A 310 -12.83 16.11 8.50
C LEU A 310 -13.99 16.44 7.54
N ARG A 311 -13.69 16.62 6.25
CA ARG A 311 -14.73 16.89 5.24
C ARG A 311 -15.75 15.76 5.14
N ALA A 312 -15.30 14.51 5.18
CA ALA A 312 -16.15 13.33 5.02
C ALA A 312 -17.06 13.07 6.22
N THR A 313 -16.61 13.42 7.42
CA THR A 313 -17.26 13.02 8.69
C THR A 313 -17.85 14.19 9.48
N ASN A 314 -17.39 15.41 9.24
CA ASN A 314 -17.58 16.58 10.11
C ASN A 314 -17.07 16.38 11.55
N ASP A 315 -16.18 15.40 11.79
CA ASP A 315 -15.60 15.16 13.12
C ASP A 315 -14.53 16.20 13.45
N ARG A 316 -15.01 17.35 13.90
CA ARG A 316 -14.17 18.48 14.33
C ARG A 316 -13.36 18.15 15.57
N GLU A 317 -13.85 17.30 16.46
CA GLU A 317 -13.15 16.93 17.69
C GLU A 317 -11.83 16.23 17.36
N THR A 318 -11.89 15.18 16.54
CA THR A 318 -10.71 14.45 16.07
C THR A 318 -9.75 15.38 15.33
N ALA A 319 -10.26 16.25 14.44
CA ALA A 319 -9.42 17.16 13.68
C ALA A 319 -8.74 18.23 14.54
N LEU A 320 -9.40 18.75 15.58
CA LEU A 320 -8.81 19.68 16.54
C LEU A 320 -7.75 18.98 17.41
N ASP A 321 -8.01 17.75 17.83
CA ASP A 321 -7.09 16.96 18.64
C ASP A 321 -5.80 16.63 17.88
N LEU A 322 -5.90 16.35 16.58
CA LEU A 322 -4.76 16.06 15.70
C LEU A 322 -4.18 17.30 14.99
N TRP A 323 -4.74 18.49 15.22
CA TRP A 323 -4.22 19.74 14.66
C TRP A 323 -2.75 20.02 15.06
N PRO A 324 -2.31 19.82 16.32
CA PRO A 324 -0.94 20.11 16.72
C PRO A 324 0.10 19.32 15.92
N ILE A 325 -0.15 18.02 15.67
CA ILE A 325 0.76 17.18 14.88
C ILE A 325 0.74 17.58 13.40
N ALA A 326 -0.42 17.95 12.85
CA ALA A 326 -0.53 18.41 11.47
C ALA A 326 0.23 19.74 11.25
N LYS A 327 0.07 20.69 12.17
CA LYS A 327 0.82 21.96 12.17
C LYS A 327 2.33 21.71 12.21
N LYS A 328 2.78 20.76 13.05
CA LYS A 328 4.21 20.42 13.20
C LYS A 328 4.85 19.98 11.88
N GLN A 329 4.13 19.22 11.04
CA GLN A 329 4.68 18.77 9.76
C GLN A 329 5.02 19.94 8.82
N MET A 330 4.31 21.08 8.92
CA MET A 330 4.56 22.27 8.10
C MET A 330 5.85 23.02 8.46
N GLU A 331 6.47 22.70 9.59
CA GLU A 331 7.80 23.24 9.92
C GLU A 331 8.91 22.58 9.11
N ASN A 332 8.73 21.34 8.66
CA ASN A 332 9.79 20.59 7.99
C ASN A 332 10.18 21.17 6.61
N PRO A 333 9.22 21.53 5.72
CA PRO A 333 9.56 22.14 4.44
C PRO A 333 10.35 23.45 4.55
N LYS A 334 10.16 24.21 5.64
CA LYS A 334 10.88 25.47 5.88
C LYS A 334 12.40 25.28 5.97
N LYS A 335 12.86 24.11 6.42
CA LYS A 335 14.28 23.78 6.60
C LYS A 335 15.03 23.55 5.28
N TYR A 336 14.29 23.25 4.22
CA TYR A 336 14.84 22.82 2.93
C TYR A 336 14.39 23.73 1.79
N MET A 337 14.09 24.98 2.08
CA MET A 337 13.69 25.95 1.07
C MET A 337 14.82 26.96 0.85
N ASP A 338 15.21 27.13 -0.41
CA ASP A 338 16.20 28.14 -0.76
C ASP A 338 15.61 29.57 -0.69
N PRO A 339 16.45 30.62 -0.76
CA PRO A 339 15.97 32.00 -0.71
C PRO A 339 14.94 32.39 -1.78
N TYR A 340 14.85 31.61 -2.86
CA TYR A 340 13.97 31.84 -4.01
C TYR A 340 12.70 30.98 -3.99
N GLY A 341 12.47 30.22 -2.91
CA GLY A 341 11.27 29.40 -2.75
C GLY A 341 11.36 28.03 -3.44
N VAL A 342 12.56 27.55 -3.78
CA VAL A 342 12.75 26.22 -4.36
C VAL A 342 13.26 25.24 -3.32
N PHE A 343 12.65 24.05 -3.30
CA PHE A 343 13.04 22.95 -2.43
C PHE A 343 14.45 22.43 -2.77
N ASP A 344 15.30 22.35 -1.75
CA ASP A 344 16.64 21.78 -1.79
C ASP A 344 16.58 20.28 -1.48
N ALA A 345 16.30 19.50 -2.51
CA ALA A 345 16.24 18.04 -2.44
C ALA A 345 17.57 17.40 -2.01
N ALA A 346 18.70 18.01 -2.36
CA ALA A 346 20.02 17.48 -2.03
C ALA A 346 20.30 17.58 -0.52
N THR A 347 19.98 18.71 0.09
CA THR A 347 20.13 18.89 1.54
C THR A 347 19.12 18.04 2.32
N ALA A 348 17.88 17.93 1.85
CA ALA A 348 16.89 17.02 2.45
C ALA A 348 17.38 15.56 2.46
N ALA A 349 17.89 15.07 1.33
CA ALA A 349 18.44 13.72 1.21
C ALA A 349 19.66 13.49 2.13
N LYS A 350 20.57 14.47 2.24
CA LYS A 350 21.70 14.42 3.18
C LYS A 350 21.24 14.32 4.64
N ASN A 351 20.10 14.93 4.97
CA ASN A 351 19.46 14.84 6.28
C ASN A 351 18.58 13.59 6.43
N ARG A 352 18.85 12.53 5.65
CA ARG A 352 18.18 11.21 5.73
C ARG A 352 16.70 11.20 5.36
N TRP A 353 16.19 12.25 4.69
CA TRP A 353 14.88 12.19 4.06
C TRP A 353 14.95 11.36 2.78
N TRP A 354 14.12 10.35 2.70
CA TRP A 354 13.83 9.67 1.46
C TRP A 354 12.69 10.42 0.76
N LEU A 355 12.94 10.83 -0.48
CA LEU A 355 11.95 11.44 -1.35
C LEU A 355 11.34 10.31 -2.18
N PHE A 356 10.10 9.90 -1.92
CA PHE A 356 9.53 8.74 -2.62
C PHE A 356 8.96 9.11 -3.97
N VAL A 357 7.81 9.80 -4.01
CA VAL A 357 7.01 10.14 -5.20
C VAL A 357 6.49 8.92 -5.97
N ASP A 358 7.37 7.97 -6.34
CA ASP A 358 7.07 6.80 -7.14
C ASP A 358 8.24 5.79 -7.13
N TRP A 359 7.95 4.52 -7.45
CA TRP A 359 8.92 3.45 -7.69
C TRP A 359 9.57 3.56 -9.07
N LYS A 360 10.29 4.66 -9.29
CA LYS A 360 10.98 4.95 -10.55
C LYS A 360 12.40 5.43 -10.29
N ASN A 361 13.40 4.60 -10.60
CA ASN A 361 14.79 4.85 -10.24
C ASN A 361 15.40 6.05 -10.99
N ASP A 362 15.04 6.22 -12.26
CA ASP A 362 15.48 7.29 -13.14
C ASP A 362 14.74 8.62 -12.92
N LEU A 363 13.79 8.70 -11.99
CA LEU A 363 13.01 9.91 -11.71
C LEU A 363 13.81 10.93 -10.88
N ASP A 364 14.01 12.13 -11.44
CA ASP A 364 14.34 13.32 -10.63
C ASP A 364 13.08 13.82 -9.91
N ARG A 365 13.17 13.92 -8.58
CA ARG A 365 12.02 14.14 -7.70
C ARG A 365 11.83 15.59 -7.28
N THR A 366 12.72 16.49 -7.67
CA THR A 366 12.78 17.87 -7.14
C THR A 366 11.49 18.65 -7.44
N ALA A 367 11.05 18.67 -8.70
CA ALA A 367 9.84 19.36 -9.11
C ALA A 367 8.58 18.69 -8.54
N ALA A 368 8.54 17.36 -8.50
CA ALA A 368 7.40 16.64 -7.90
C ALA A 368 7.26 16.97 -6.40
N ILE A 369 8.34 16.91 -5.63
CA ILE A 369 8.33 17.25 -4.19
C ILE A 369 7.99 18.73 -3.96
N GLN A 370 8.49 19.65 -4.78
CA GLN A 370 8.07 21.06 -4.73
C GLN A 370 6.55 21.19 -4.87
N GLY A 371 5.95 20.47 -5.82
CA GLY A 371 4.50 20.42 -6.01
C GLY A 371 3.78 19.81 -4.81
N ILE A 372 4.26 18.68 -4.28
CA ILE A 372 3.68 18.03 -3.08
C ILE A 372 3.67 18.98 -1.88
N ILE A 373 4.76 19.73 -1.65
CA ILE A 373 4.82 20.69 -0.55
C ILE A 373 3.75 21.78 -0.72
N ILE A 374 3.67 22.39 -1.91
CA ILE A 374 2.68 23.45 -2.18
C ILE A 374 1.26 22.90 -2.03
N TYR A 375 1.01 21.70 -2.56
CA TYR A 375 -0.26 21.00 -2.42
C TYR A 375 -0.63 20.78 -0.95
N SER A 376 0.26 20.19 -0.15
CA SER A 376 0.00 19.93 1.26
C SER A 376 -0.11 21.20 2.11
N MET A 377 0.64 22.26 1.81
CA MET A 377 0.49 23.55 2.49
C MET A 377 -0.87 24.19 2.21
N LYS A 378 -1.34 24.16 0.95
CA LYS A 378 -2.69 24.64 0.59
C LYS A 378 -3.77 23.86 1.33
N ASN A 379 -3.67 22.54 1.35
CA ASN A 379 -4.61 21.67 2.07
C ASN A 379 -4.56 21.87 3.59
N THR A 380 -3.38 22.09 4.17
CA THR A 380 -3.24 22.36 5.60
C THR A 380 -3.80 23.72 5.98
N TYR A 381 -3.61 24.74 5.13
CA TYR A 381 -4.21 26.06 5.37
C TYR A 381 -5.74 26.03 5.27
N GLU A 382 -6.29 25.23 4.34
CA GLU A 382 -7.74 25.00 4.27
C GLU A 382 -8.27 24.23 5.49
N LEU A 383 -7.53 23.23 5.98
CA LEU A 383 -7.85 22.58 7.26
C LEU A 383 -7.85 23.60 8.41
N ALA A 384 -6.85 24.49 8.46
CA ALA A 384 -6.77 25.55 9.46
C ALA A 384 -8.02 26.45 9.43
N LYS A 385 -8.48 26.84 8.24
CA LYS A 385 -9.72 27.63 8.07
C LYS A 385 -10.94 26.90 8.59
N GLN A 386 -11.11 25.64 8.22
CA GLN A 386 -12.22 24.83 8.72
C GLN A 386 -12.19 24.75 10.24
N LEU A 387 -11.01 24.71 10.87
CA LEU A 387 -10.83 24.64 12.32
C LEU A 387 -10.80 26.00 13.04
N GLY A 388 -10.80 27.14 12.33
CA GLY A 388 -10.62 28.47 12.92
C GLY A 388 -9.23 28.67 13.53
N LYS A 389 -8.20 28.08 12.91
CA LYS A 389 -6.80 28.01 13.34
C LYS A 389 -5.82 28.70 12.40
N GLU A 390 -6.31 29.53 11.47
CA GLU A 390 -5.49 30.19 10.45
C GLU A 390 -4.39 31.06 11.05
N SER A 391 -4.64 31.67 12.22
CA SER A 391 -3.66 32.49 12.94
C SER A 391 -2.43 31.71 13.40
N GLU A 392 -2.57 30.39 13.63
CA GLU A 392 -1.46 29.53 14.04
C GLU A 392 -0.53 29.13 12.87
N VAL A 393 -0.94 29.41 11.64
CA VAL A 393 -0.21 29.09 10.39
C VAL A 393 -0.26 30.26 9.39
N ALA A 394 -0.28 31.49 9.91
CA ALA A 394 -0.47 32.72 9.13
C ALA A 394 0.62 32.97 8.08
N GLU A 395 1.77 32.32 8.21
CA GLU A 395 2.88 32.36 7.26
C GLU A 395 2.65 31.52 5.99
N LEU A 396 1.77 30.52 6.03
CA LEU A 396 1.59 29.58 4.92
C LEU A 396 1.17 30.24 3.61
N PRO A 397 0.23 31.21 3.57
CA PRO A 397 -0.14 31.87 2.31
C PRO A 397 1.04 32.53 1.58
N GLU A 398 1.91 33.23 2.30
CA GLU A 398 3.08 33.89 1.71
C GLU A 398 4.14 32.87 1.28
N MET A 399 4.35 31.82 2.08
CA MET A 399 5.21 30.71 1.68
C MET A 399 4.73 30.01 0.41
N ILE A 400 3.43 29.69 0.34
CA ILE A 400 2.80 29.08 -0.84
C ILE A 400 3.03 29.96 -2.07
N LYS A 401 2.84 31.28 -1.93
CA LYS A 401 3.10 32.24 -3.01
C LYS A 401 4.56 32.20 -3.45
N LYS A 402 5.50 32.33 -2.50
CA LYS A 402 6.94 32.30 -2.77
C LYS A 402 7.37 31.01 -3.48
N MET A 403 6.87 29.86 -3.01
CA MET A 403 7.17 28.56 -3.60
C MET A 403 6.57 28.38 -5.00
N THR A 404 5.36 28.91 -5.21
CA THR A 404 4.71 28.93 -6.52
C THR A 404 5.51 29.78 -7.51
N ASP A 405 5.91 30.98 -7.11
CA ASP A 405 6.72 31.89 -7.93
C ASP A 405 8.09 31.29 -8.25
N GLY A 406 8.74 30.66 -7.27
CA GLY A 406 10.00 29.94 -7.42
C GLY A 406 9.90 28.79 -8.44
N ALA A 407 8.87 27.96 -8.31
CA ALA A 407 8.59 26.87 -9.25
C ALA A 407 8.33 27.41 -10.67
N ARG A 408 7.47 28.43 -10.82
CA ARG A 408 7.19 29.04 -12.14
C ARG A 408 8.43 29.66 -12.77
N LYS A 409 9.31 30.27 -11.98
CA LYS A 409 10.52 30.92 -12.50
C LYS A 409 11.62 29.94 -12.91
N ARG A 410 11.77 28.82 -12.17
CA ARG A 410 12.93 27.93 -12.30
C ARG A 410 12.63 26.57 -12.91
N MET A 411 11.41 26.07 -12.76
CA MET A 411 11.02 24.75 -13.22
C MET A 411 10.15 24.80 -14.47
N TYR A 412 9.42 25.88 -14.74
CA TYR A 412 8.61 25.98 -15.95
C TYR A 412 9.44 26.36 -17.18
N ASP A 413 9.51 25.47 -18.17
CA ASP A 413 10.10 25.75 -19.47
C ASP A 413 9.05 26.33 -20.42
N LYS A 414 9.11 27.64 -20.65
CA LYS A 414 8.14 28.35 -21.52
C LYS A 414 8.19 27.88 -22.98
N LYS A 415 9.37 27.48 -23.48
CA LYS A 415 9.53 27.06 -24.88
C LYS A 415 8.91 25.68 -25.08
N MET A 416 9.11 24.79 -24.11
CA MET A 416 8.57 23.45 -24.16
C MET A 416 7.13 23.35 -23.66
N GLY A 417 6.65 24.32 -22.86
CA GLY A 417 5.31 24.30 -22.27
C GLY A 417 5.13 23.24 -21.19
N VAL A 418 6.20 22.88 -20.48
CA VAL A 418 6.22 21.83 -19.44
C VAL A 418 7.08 22.26 -18.26
N PHE A 419 6.89 21.61 -17.11
CA PHE A 419 7.79 21.72 -15.97
C PHE A 419 8.93 20.72 -16.10
N VAL A 420 10.15 21.14 -15.78
CA VAL A 420 11.35 20.29 -15.79
C VAL A 420 11.91 20.14 -14.38
N SER A 421 12.59 19.02 -14.13
CA SER A 421 13.14 18.69 -12.81
C SER A 421 14.66 18.47 -12.85
N GLY A 422 15.33 18.88 -11.78
CA GLY A 422 16.75 18.63 -11.57
C GLY A 422 17.69 19.40 -12.50
N PRO A 423 19.02 19.21 -12.31
CA PRO A 423 20.04 19.87 -13.12
C PRO A 423 19.95 19.48 -14.60
N ASN A 424 19.51 18.26 -14.89
CA ASN A 424 19.36 17.74 -16.25
C ASN A 424 18.06 18.19 -16.94
N ARG A 425 17.23 19.00 -16.28
CA ARG A 425 15.94 19.48 -16.80
C ARG A 425 15.06 18.33 -17.31
N GLN A 426 15.00 17.23 -16.56
CA GLN A 426 14.23 16.04 -16.93
C GLN A 426 12.74 16.35 -17.04
N ILE A 427 12.10 15.78 -18.06
CA ILE A 427 10.64 15.83 -18.23
C ILE A 427 10.05 14.52 -17.70
N SER A 428 9.14 14.62 -16.76
CA SER A 428 8.45 13.47 -16.18
C SER A 428 6.97 13.73 -15.98
N TYR A 429 6.18 12.65 -16.01
CA TYR A 429 4.77 12.68 -15.62
C TYR A 429 4.62 13.21 -14.19
N ALA A 430 5.44 12.71 -13.26
CA ALA A 430 5.43 13.14 -11.86
C ALA A 430 5.54 14.66 -11.69
N SER A 431 6.46 15.30 -12.43
CA SER A 431 6.64 16.76 -12.38
C SER A 431 5.40 17.51 -12.83
N GLN A 432 4.77 17.07 -13.94
CA GLN A 432 3.57 17.75 -14.44
C GLN A 432 2.40 17.53 -13.49
N ILE A 433 2.18 16.29 -13.07
CA ILE A 433 1.10 15.90 -12.17
C ILE A 433 1.11 16.76 -10.91
N TRP A 434 2.24 16.82 -10.20
CA TRP A 434 2.29 17.55 -8.93
C TRP A 434 2.28 19.07 -9.10
N MET A 435 2.75 19.61 -10.23
CA MET A 435 2.59 21.04 -10.56
C MET A 435 1.14 21.41 -10.89
N ILE A 436 0.38 20.47 -11.46
CA ILE A 436 -1.05 20.63 -11.74
C ILE A 436 -1.86 20.54 -10.44
N LEU A 437 -1.68 19.46 -9.66
CA LEU A 437 -2.42 19.25 -8.42
C LEU A 437 -2.17 20.34 -7.38
N SER A 438 -0.94 20.86 -7.33
CA SER A 438 -0.60 22.00 -6.47
C SER A 438 -1.14 23.33 -6.97
N GLY A 439 -1.69 23.40 -8.19
CA GLY A 439 -2.19 24.62 -8.82
C GLY A 439 -1.11 25.62 -9.23
N VAL A 440 0.14 25.18 -9.41
CA VAL A 440 1.24 26.00 -9.95
C VAL A 440 1.06 26.18 -11.46
N ALA A 441 0.64 25.11 -12.15
CA ALA A 441 0.25 25.14 -13.55
C ALA A 441 -1.14 25.77 -13.69
N THR A 442 -1.29 26.68 -14.65
CA THR A 442 -2.64 27.13 -15.06
C THR A 442 -3.39 26.00 -15.77
N LYS A 443 -4.73 26.06 -15.82
CA LYS A 443 -5.54 25.05 -16.51
C LYS A 443 -5.19 24.89 -18.00
N SER A 444 -4.71 25.95 -18.66
CA SER A 444 -4.25 25.88 -20.06
C SER A 444 -2.91 25.16 -20.17
N GLU A 445 -1.93 25.54 -19.33
CA GLU A 445 -0.61 24.89 -19.25
C GLU A 445 -0.78 23.39 -18.92
N ALA A 446 -1.63 23.07 -17.95
CA ALA A 446 -1.94 21.70 -17.53
C ALA A 446 -2.45 20.83 -18.69
N ARG A 447 -3.46 21.32 -19.43
CA ARG A 447 -4.02 20.60 -20.58
C ARG A 447 -2.98 20.37 -21.68
N ASN A 448 -2.18 21.39 -21.98
CA ASN A 448 -1.17 21.31 -23.02
C ASN A 448 -0.04 20.35 -22.62
N ALA A 449 0.44 20.43 -21.38
CA ALA A 449 1.47 19.56 -20.86
C ALA A 449 1.01 18.09 -20.89
N LEU A 450 -0.16 17.76 -20.33
CA LEU A 450 -0.65 16.38 -20.26
C LEU A 450 -0.86 15.74 -21.64
N LYS A 451 -1.35 16.51 -22.63
CA LYS A 451 -1.44 16.04 -24.02
C LYS A 451 -0.06 15.82 -24.64
N LYS A 452 0.85 16.77 -24.44
CA LYS A 452 2.22 16.69 -24.96
C LYS A 452 2.98 15.47 -24.43
N LEU A 453 2.82 15.12 -23.14
CA LEU A 453 3.48 13.96 -22.54
C LEU A 453 3.16 12.63 -23.26
N GLN A 454 2.01 12.52 -23.94
CA GLN A 454 1.66 11.30 -24.69
C GLN A 454 2.59 11.06 -25.88
N THR A 455 3.17 12.12 -26.45
CA THR A 455 4.02 12.09 -27.65
C THR A 455 5.48 12.47 -27.40
N GLU A 456 5.81 12.93 -26.19
CA GLU A 456 7.16 13.36 -25.83
C GLU A 456 8.12 12.16 -25.81
N LYS A 457 9.28 12.34 -26.45
CA LYS A 457 10.37 11.35 -26.41
C LYS A 457 11.14 11.51 -25.09
N ASP A 458 11.70 10.43 -24.57
CA ASP A 458 12.53 10.44 -23.37
C ASP A 458 11.83 10.98 -22.10
N VAL A 459 10.51 10.87 -22.04
CA VAL A 459 9.71 11.22 -20.86
C VAL A 459 9.72 10.10 -19.83
N VAL A 460 9.99 10.44 -18.57
CA VAL A 460 9.86 9.49 -17.45
C VAL A 460 8.38 9.28 -17.13
N ARG A 461 7.91 8.05 -17.37
CA ARG A 461 6.53 7.59 -17.10
C ARG A 461 6.35 7.18 -15.64
N PRO A 462 5.10 7.12 -15.13
CA PRO A 462 4.82 6.54 -13.83
C PRO A 462 5.31 5.09 -13.73
N GLY A 463 5.93 4.73 -12.61
CA GLY A 463 6.49 3.43 -12.29
C GLY A 463 5.48 2.45 -11.68
N GLY A 464 4.35 2.93 -11.18
CA GLY A 464 3.30 2.05 -10.68
C GLY A 464 1.94 2.73 -10.48
N PRO A 465 0.93 1.97 -10.02
CA PRO A 465 -0.43 2.46 -9.84
C PRO A 465 -0.56 3.64 -8.89
N TYR A 466 0.33 3.75 -7.89
CA TYR A 466 0.39 4.88 -6.95
C TYR A 466 0.44 6.23 -7.68
N LEU A 467 1.39 6.43 -8.59
CA LEU A 467 1.48 7.69 -9.33
C LEU A 467 0.40 7.81 -10.42
N TYR A 468 -0.11 6.69 -10.94
CA TYR A 468 -1.25 6.69 -11.86
C TYR A 468 -2.52 7.25 -11.22
N HIS A 469 -2.75 7.06 -9.92
CA HIS A 469 -3.85 7.74 -9.20
C HIS A 469 -3.79 9.26 -9.43
N TYR A 470 -2.65 9.86 -9.10
CA TYR A 470 -2.45 11.30 -9.24
C TYR A 470 -2.49 11.76 -10.70
N TYR A 471 -2.10 10.90 -11.65
CA TYR A 471 -2.27 11.17 -13.08
C TYR A 471 -3.74 11.31 -13.47
N ILE A 472 -4.60 10.38 -13.05
CA ILE A 472 -6.05 10.46 -13.28
C ILE A 472 -6.61 11.73 -12.64
N GLU A 473 -6.22 12.03 -11.41
CA GLU A 473 -6.67 13.25 -10.72
C GLU A 473 -6.25 14.52 -11.49
N ALA A 474 -5.01 14.60 -11.94
CA ALA A 474 -4.50 15.74 -12.71
C ALA A 474 -5.25 15.91 -14.05
N LEU A 475 -5.61 14.81 -14.72
CA LEU A 475 -6.45 14.83 -15.93
C LEU A 475 -7.84 15.40 -15.64
N ILE A 476 -8.49 14.95 -14.57
CA ILE A 476 -9.81 15.45 -14.14
C ILE A 476 -9.74 16.95 -13.81
N GLN A 477 -8.78 17.38 -12.98
CA GLN A 477 -8.61 18.79 -12.62
C GLN A 477 -8.30 19.69 -13.84
N SER A 478 -7.68 19.11 -14.87
CA SER A 478 -7.41 19.79 -16.15
C SER A 478 -8.63 19.85 -17.07
N GLY A 479 -9.73 19.18 -16.75
CA GLY A 479 -10.92 19.06 -17.61
C GLY A 479 -10.70 18.13 -18.81
N LEU A 480 -9.85 17.12 -18.67
CA LEU A 480 -9.56 16.10 -19.68
C LEU A 480 -10.26 14.78 -19.32
N SER A 481 -11.58 14.85 -19.12
CA SER A 481 -12.40 13.73 -18.63
C SER A 481 -12.29 12.46 -19.49
N ASP A 482 -12.30 12.59 -20.82
CA ASP A 482 -12.17 11.45 -21.73
C ASP A 482 -10.80 10.76 -21.60
N MET A 483 -9.74 11.55 -21.45
CA MET A 483 -8.39 11.02 -21.23
C MET A 483 -8.27 10.34 -19.86
N ALA A 484 -8.92 10.88 -18.83
CA ALA A 484 -9.02 10.24 -17.52
C ALA A 484 -9.74 8.88 -17.61
N LYS A 485 -10.90 8.82 -18.27
CA LYS A 485 -11.63 7.56 -18.49
C LYS A 485 -10.78 6.56 -19.27
N GLN A 486 -10.17 6.98 -20.37
CA GLN A 486 -9.34 6.09 -21.19
C GLN A 486 -8.10 5.59 -20.44
N ALA A 487 -7.44 6.44 -19.66
CA ALA A 487 -6.29 6.04 -18.85
C ALA A 487 -6.70 5.01 -17.79
N LEU A 488 -7.86 5.19 -17.14
CA LEU A 488 -8.39 4.22 -16.18
C LEU A 488 -8.70 2.86 -16.84
N LEU A 489 -9.41 2.89 -17.99
CA LEU A 489 -9.76 1.68 -18.75
C LEU A 489 -8.53 0.95 -19.29
N THR A 490 -7.50 1.67 -19.73
CA THR A 490 -6.30 1.07 -20.29
C THR A 490 -5.42 0.47 -19.19
N TYR A 491 -5.18 1.21 -18.11
CA TYR A 491 -4.23 0.81 -17.09
C TYR A 491 -4.82 -0.26 -16.16
N TRP A 492 -5.92 0.03 -15.47
CA TRP A 492 -6.55 -0.95 -14.58
C TRP A 492 -7.29 -2.03 -15.36
N GLY A 493 -7.93 -1.69 -16.49
CA GLY A 493 -8.53 -2.71 -17.36
C GLY A 493 -7.49 -3.68 -17.94
N GLY A 494 -6.23 -3.26 -18.10
CA GLY A 494 -5.13 -4.15 -18.46
C GLY A 494 -4.85 -5.22 -17.39
N MET A 495 -4.87 -4.84 -16.10
CA MET A 495 -4.76 -5.82 -15.01
C MET A 495 -5.96 -6.79 -15.00
N ILE A 496 -7.18 -6.29 -15.24
CA ILE A 496 -8.38 -7.14 -15.35
C ILE A 496 -8.24 -8.15 -16.49
N GLN A 497 -7.79 -7.72 -17.68
CA GLN A 497 -7.57 -8.61 -18.83
C GLN A 497 -6.52 -9.69 -18.55
N LYS A 498 -5.54 -9.38 -17.69
CA LYS A 498 -4.53 -10.31 -17.21
C LYS A 498 -5.01 -11.23 -16.08
N GLY A 499 -6.26 -11.08 -15.63
CA GLY A 499 -6.89 -11.98 -14.65
C GLY A 499 -6.72 -11.55 -13.19
N ALA A 500 -6.51 -10.26 -12.92
CA ALA A 500 -6.39 -9.74 -11.56
C ALA A 500 -7.71 -9.89 -10.75
N ASP A 501 -7.65 -10.59 -9.61
CA ASP A 501 -8.74 -10.62 -8.61
C ASP A 501 -8.72 -9.38 -7.70
N THR A 502 -7.51 -8.84 -7.50
CA THR A 502 -7.15 -7.65 -6.73
C THR A 502 -6.08 -6.88 -7.50
N PHE A 503 -5.98 -5.56 -7.32
CA PHE A 503 -4.99 -4.75 -8.02
C PHE A 503 -3.61 -4.82 -7.36
N TRP A 504 -2.59 -4.77 -8.20
CA TRP A 504 -1.22 -5.11 -7.85
C TRP A 504 -0.43 -3.89 -7.40
N GLU A 505 0.57 -4.10 -6.56
CA GLU A 505 1.50 -3.05 -6.09
C GLU A 505 2.30 -2.43 -7.24
N VAL A 506 2.81 -3.30 -8.11
CA VAL A 506 3.70 -2.96 -9.23
C VAL A 506 3.07 -3.51 -10.50
N TYR A 507 2.91 -2.63 -11.50
CA TYR A 507 2.37 -3.00 -12.80
C TYR A 507 2.97 -2.12 -13.88
N ASP A 508 3.67 -2.74 -14.83
CA ASP A 508 4.07 -2.13 -16.09
C ASP A 508 3.36 -2.90 -17.21
N PRO A 509 2.51 -2.26 -18.03
CA PRO A 509 1.85 -2.93 -19.15
C PRO A 509 2.81 -3.59 -20.16
N SER A 510 4.10 -3.23 -20.14
CA SER A 510 5.15 -3.75 -21.02
C SER A 510 6.09 -4.76 -20.37
N ASP A 511 6.03 -4.95 -19.05
CA ASP A 511 6.85 -5.91 -18.32
C ASP A 511 6.05 -6.58 -17.18
N ASP A 512 5.56 -7.79 -17.45
CA ASP A 512 4.78 -8.57 -16.49
C ASP A 512 5.61 -9.05 -15.28
N LYS A 513 6.94 -9.04 -15.37
CA LYS A 513 7.86 -9.54 -14.33
C LYS A 513 8.63 -8.43 -13.62
N ILE A 514 8.22 -7.17 -13.82
CA ILE A 514 8.81 -6.02 -13.16
C ILE A 514 8.75 -6.18 -11.63
N SER A 515 9.86 -5.91 -10.95
CA SER A 515 9.91 -5.91 -9.49
C SER A 515 11.01 -4.97 -9.00
N PRO A 516 10.68 -3.94 -8.19
CA PRO A 516 11.70 -3.13 -7.53
C PRO A 516 12.48 -3.93 -6.47
N TYR A 517 12.00 -5.14 -6.14
CA TYR A 517 12.61 -6.04 -5.16
C TYR A 517 13.44 -7.14 -5.79
N GLY A 518 13.60 -7.15 -7.12
CA GLY A 518 14.42 -8.13 -7.84
C GLY A 518 13.81 -9.54 -7.93
N PHE A 519 12.57 -9.75 -7.46
CA PHE A 519 11.89 -11.04 -7.52
C PHE A 519 10.37 -10.88 -7.54
N TYR A 520 9.75 -10.94 -8.73
CA TYR A 520 8.32 -10.66 -8.89
C TYR A 520 7.36 -11.49 -8.00
N PRO A 521 7.64 -12.75 -7.58
CA PRO A 521 6.77 -13.43 -6.62
C PRO A 521 6.63 -12.70 -5.27
N ILE A 522 7.58 -11.82 -4.90
CA ILE A 522 7.50 -11.05 -3.64
C ILE A 522 6.72 -9.74 -3.74
N ASN A 523 6.40 -9.28 -4.96
CA ASN A 523 5.50 -8.15 -5.15
C ASN A 523 4.14 -8.47 -4.50
N SER A 524 3.42 -7.47 -4.00
CA SER A 524 2.04 -7.70 -3.54
C SER A 524 1.06 -7.68 -4.72
N TYR A 525 0.23 -8.71 -4.86
CA TYR A 525 -0.84 -8.76 -5.87
C TYR A 525 -2.22 -8.39 -5.30
N CYS A 526 -2.27 -7.99 -4.02
CA CYS A 526 -3.31 -7.17 -3.44
C CYS A 526 -2.65 -5.97 -2.77
N HIS A 527 -2.75 -4.77 -3.34
CA HIS A 527 -2.11 -3.59 -2.77
C HIS A 527 -3.01 -2.36 -2.82
N ALA A 528 -3.15 -1.72 -1.67
CA ALA A 528 -4.25 -0.82 -1.38
C ALA A 528 -4.14 0.50 -2.17
N TRP A 529 -2.93 1.00 -2.42
CA TRP A 529 -2.74 2.19 -3.26
C TRP A 529 -3.27 2.04 -4.70
N SER A 530 -3.54 0.81 -5.14
CA SER A 530 -4.01 0.49 -6.50
C SER A 530 -5.54 0.39 -6.56
N CYS A 531 -6.24 0.43 -5.41
CA CYS A 531 -7.69 0.36 -5.33
C CYS A 531 -8.40 1.67 -5.71
N THR A 532 -7.65 2.73 -5.98
CA THR A 532 -8.17 4.09 -6.18
C THR A 532 -9.13 4.33 -7.35
N PRO A 533 -9.29 3.45 -8.37
CA PRO A 533 -10.43 3.55 -9.29
C PRO A 533 -11.79 3.63 -8.58
N VAL A 534 -11.95 2.97 -7.42
CA VAL A 534 -13.17 3.04 -6.60
C VAL A 534 -13.53 4.48 -6.28
N TYR A 535 -12.55 5.28 -5.85
CA TYR A 535 -12.73 6.70 -5.56
C TYR A 535 -13.20 7.46 -6.80
N PHE A 536 -12.51 7.29 -7.94
CA PHE A 536 -12.83 8.05 -9.15
C PHE A 536 -14.20 7.67 -9.73
N ILE A 537 -14.48 6.38 -9.87
CA ILE A 537 -15.72 5.87 -10.46
C ILE A 537 -16.94 6.34 -9.67
N ARG A 538 -16.84 6.36 -8.34
CA ARG A 538 -17.95 6.67 -7.45
C ARG A 538 -18.10 8.17 -7.19
N LYS A 539 -17.00 8.93 -7.12
CA LYS A 539 -17.03 10.39 -6.95
C LYS A 539 -17.41 11.13 -8.23
N TYR A 540 -16.88 10.71 -9.38
CA TYR A 540 -17.06 11.36 -10.68
C TYR A 540 -17.92 10.50 -11.60
N ALA A 541 -19.12 10.15 -11.12
CA ALA A 541 -20.04 9.26 -11.85
C ALA A 541 -20.40 9.80 -13.25
N ASP A 542 -20.39 11.11 -13.44
CA ASP A 542 -20.60 11.78 -14.72
C ASP A 542 -19.50 11.52 -15.75
N ILE A 543 -18.28 11.21 -15.30
CA ILE A 543 -17.14 10.85 -16.15
C ILE A 543 -17.12 9.34 -16.39
N PHE A 544 -17.26 8.54 -15.33
CA PHE A 544 -16.92 7.11 -15.39
C PHE A 544 -18.14 6.18 -15.54
N GLN A 545 -19.33 6.58 -15.10
CA GLN A 545 -20.54 5.74 -15.13
C GLN A 545 -21.50 6.05 -16.28
N LYS A 546 -21.21 7.09 -17.07
CA LYS A 546 -21.99 7.48 -18.26
C LYS A 546 -21.43 6.91 -19.56
#